data_AF-A0A3N5ZAG8-F1
#
_entry.id   AF-A0A3N5ZAG8-F1
#
_cell.length_a   1.000
_cell.length_b   1.000
_cell.length_c   1.000
_cell.angle_alpha   90.00
_cell.angle_beta   90.00
_cell.angle_gamma   90.00
#
_symmetry.space_group_name_H-M   'P 1'
#
loop_
_entity.id
_entity.type
_entity.pdbx_description
1 polymer ?
#
loop_
_entity_poly.entity_id
_entity_poly.type
_entity_poly.pdbx_seq_one_letter_code
_entity_poly.pdbx_strand_id
1 'polypeptide(L)'
;MKYTRWFRRRNEANEIPTELLSHIGVWGLDGTPLRIVTQQHITELQIVLKSESKAFLNLRSIAVIADDGTNIIDSEHVQSAVISSSFHDDSNKETCILNRLSKRAMIHSKFEYQPYINITFKAPVYVKDIVLYNRTGKGGLRSRELEILATYQSEELLRFSFFERLKMQTLAAELSRFLQTHNLPTALPKNIPYAQKHVRSLVYNLLCDGHVLSDELLFALLPASKPLPLLDNYTALYLAKFIERKFNLSPNGQFQTQDLMRFCHLLDSDVAIDVVADFTSRYLSERRGIKTQIVIAPDLVYVVTQSAPYCYNIEGETDWPWPIENLLHLAQRRSTRAFRFNNNKTNLVAWSQCVDGADRPPSNSIPMVEQALRIGFDVIEVDVLTTADNQVVLAHDNTLKNDRGDTLTLSTSTLEQAEQFPIGTYQGKDIFLPSLARVLSIVGDTRLLIDARFSAKDYESLRKCIEKAEYDPRNLIFCVYSEEQLTPLLAAFPDSVHLWKLYTQAWELDDIGLAQIARYGVDGIMFTYPYYNEDCTAELYRVRRAGLQALCFIHGIEWDHPDSVGLTSDLKKRRPDDFDASLKRMTAMGIEYVTTTAIHTPTFQELLNHN
;
A
#
# COMPACT_ATOMS: atom_id res chain seq x y z
N MET A 1 -29.90 -9.93 -6.70
CA MET A 1 -29.93 -10.60 -8.03
C MET A 1 -29.92 -9.55 -9.15
N LYS A 2 -28.79 -8.88 -9.41
CA LYS A 2 -28.62 -7.91 -10.52
C LYS A 2 -27.16 -7.87 -10.97
N TYR A 3 -26.70 -8.93 -11.64
CA TYR A 3 -25.45 -8.96 -12.42
C TYR A 3 -25.66 -9.77 -13.71
N THR A 4 -26.61 -9.36 -14.55
CA THR A 4 -26.84 -10.01 -15.85
C THR A 4 -27.38 -9.01 -16.86
N ARG A 5 -26.48 -8.21 -17.44
CA ARG A 5 -26.59 -7.65 -18.79
C ARG A 5 -25.20 -7.16 -19.15
N TRP A 6 -24.83 -7.31 -20.42
CA TRP A 6 -23.50 -7.05 -21.03
C TRP A 6 -22.63 -8.29 -21.33
N PHE A 7 -23.20 -9.25 -22.05
CA PHE A 7 -22.43 -10.12 -22.95
C PHE A 7 -23.23 -10.31 -24.25
N ARG A 8 -22.85 -9.60 -25.32
CA ARG A 8 -23.19 -9.99 -26.70
C ARG A 8 -22.24 -9.31 -27.70
N ARG A 9 -21.60 -10.17 -28.53
CA ARG A 9 -20.69 -9.93 -29.68
C ARG A 9 -19.24 -9.63 -29.26
N ARG A 10 -18.20 -10.34 -29.73
CA ARG A 10 -17.99 -11.19 -30.92
C ARG A 10 -17.40 -12.55 -30.55
N ASN A 11 -17.76 -13.56 -31.32
CA ASN A 11 -16.99 -14.79 -31.48
C ASN A 11 -15.71 -14.44 -32.23
N GLU A 12 -14.55 -14.59 -31.58
CA GLU A 12 -13.24 -14.87 -32.17
C GLU A 12 -12.27 -15.13 -30.99
N ALA A 13 -11.73 -16.35 -30.93
CA ALA A 13 -10.83 -16.96 -29.94
C ALA A 13 -11.42 -17.38 -28.56
N ASN A 14 -11.48 -18.70 -28.34
CA ASN A 14 -11.79 -19.37 -27.05
C ASN A 14 -10.61 -19.33 -26.05
N GLU A 15 -9.75 -18.32 -26.13
CA GLU A 15 -8.48 -18.27 -25.41
C GLU A 15 -8.37 -17.00 -24.57
N ILE A 16 -7.82 -17.15 -23.36
CA ILE A 16 -7.49 -16.00 -22.52
C ILE A 16 -6.44 -15.13 -23.23
N PRO A 17 -6.67 -13.82 -23.43
CA PRO A 17 -5.74 -12.98 -24.16
C PRO A 17 -4.37 -12.88 -23.47
N THR A 18 -3.32 -13.37 -24.12
CA THR A 18 -1.94 -13.32 -23.62
C THR A 18 -1.43 -11.90 -23.39
N GLU A 19 -1.98 -10.91 -24.09
CA GLU A 19 -1.66 -9.49 -23.88
C GLU A 19 -2.10 -9.01 -22.49
N LEU A 20 -3.32 -9.35 -22.04
CA LEU A 20 -3.79 -9.03 -20.69
C LEU A 20 -2.98 -9.75 -19.62
N LEU A 21 -2.62 -11.01 -19.88
CA LEU A 21 -1.72 -11.78 -19.04
C LEU A 21 -0.33 -11.15 -18.95
N SER A 22 0.17 -10.53 -20.01
CA SER A 22 1.49 -9.88 -20.01
C SER A 22 1.62 -8.68 -19.07
N HIS A 23 0.51 -8.23 -18.46
CA HIS A 23 0.47 -7.22 -17.41
C HIS A 23 0.38 -7.81 -15.99
N ILE A 24 0.21 -9.13 -15.84
CA ILE A 24 0.10 -9.80 -14.54
C ILE A 24 1.49 -10.09 -13.98
N GLY A 25 1.71 -9.80 -12.70
CA GLY A 25 3.02 -9.99 -12.06
C GLY A 25 4.12 -9.07 -12.59
N VAL A 26 3.75 -8.02 -13.34
CA VAL A 26 4.71 -7.01 -13.82
C VAL A 26 4.92 -5.96 -12.76
N TRP A 27 6.17 -5.84 -12.30
CA TRP A 27 6.58 -4.83 -11.35
C TRP A 27 6.60 -3.44 -11.99
N GLY A 28 6.08 -2.44 -11.27
CA GLY A 28 6.46 -1.05 -11.46
C GLY A 28 5.59 -0.21 -12.40
N LEU A 29 4.36 -0.65 -12.69
CA LEU A 29 3.38 0.16 -13.44
C LEU A 29 2.92 1.41 -12.66
N ASP A 30 2.85 1.28 -11.34
CA ASP A 30 2.39 2.24 -10.33
C ASP A 30 3.55 3.01 -9.66
N GLY A 31 4.80 2.70 -10.02
CA GLY A 31 5.99 3.38 -9.49
C GLY A 31 6.47 2.88 -8.12
N THR A 32 5.80 1.86 -7.56
CA THR A 32 6.23 1.19 -6.34
C THR A 32 7.62 0.57 -6.54
N PRO A 33 8.57 0.81 -5.63
CA PRO A 33 9.88 0.17 -5.72
C PRO A 33 9.79 -1.33 -5.46
N LEU A 34 10.69 -2.07 -6.10
CA LEU A 34 10.94 -3.45 -5.73
C LEU A 34 12.09 -3.47 -4.73
N ARG A 35 11.83 -3.98 -3.53
CA ARG A 35 12.85 -4.23 -2.51
C ARG A 35 13.20 -5.72 -2.48
N ILE A 36 14.49 -6.01 -2.53
CA ILE A 36 15.03 -7.36 -2.43
C ILE A 36 15.94 -7.39 -1.20
N VAL A 37 15.44 -8.03 -0.15
CA VAL A 37 16.19 -8.23 1.10
C VAL A 37 17.36 -9.15 0.79
N THR A 38 18.57 -8.77 1.21
CA THR A 38 19.81 -9.52 0.94
C THR A 38 20.48 -9.96 2.22
N GLN A 39 20.71 -9.05 3.16
CA GLN A 39 21.36 -9.28 4.46
C GLN A 39 22.72 -10.02 4.36
N GLN A 40 23.50 -9.71 3.33
CA GLN A 40 24.76 -10.39 3.04
C GLN A 40 25.82 -9.43 2.48
N HIS A 41 27.09 -9.84 2.55
CA HIS A 41 28.17 -9.12 1.88
C HIS A 41 28.16 -9.42 0.39
N ILE A 42 28.17 -8.39 -0.45
CA ILE A 42 28.26 -8.53 -1.92
C ILE A 42 29.51 -7.84 -2.45
N THR A 43 30.08 -8.40 -3.51
CA THR A 43 31.19 -7.81 -4.28
C THR A 43 30.74 -7.27 -5.62
N GLU A 44 29.66 -7.81 -6.18
CA GLU A 44 29.13 -7.42 -7.48
C GLU A 44 27.60 -7.54 -7.53
N LEU A 45 26.96 -6.62 -8.24
CA LEU A 45 25.54 -6.61 -8.54
C LEU A 45 25.33 -6.44 -10.04
N GLN A 46 24.72 -7.43 -10.68
CA GLN A 46 24.34 -7.39 -12.08
C GLN A 46 22.81 -7.37 -12.20
N ILE A 47 22.30 -6.51 -13.07
CA ILE A 47 20.88 -6.47 -13.45
C ILE A 47 20.83 -6.58 -14.97
N VAL A 48 20.21 -7.64 -15.48
CA VAL A 48 20.12 -7.95 -16.92
C VAL A 48 18.67 -8.14 -17.33
N LEU A 49 18.33 -7.72 -18.54
CA LEU A 49 17.02 -7.98 -19.11
C LEU A 49 17.09 -9.20 -20.04
N LYS A 50 16.50 -10.33 -19.64
CA LYS A 50 16.52 -11.59 -20.39
C LYS A 50 15.43 -11.61 -21.46
N SER A 51 15.63 -10.86 -22.54
CA SER A 51 14.70 -10.84 -23.70
C SER A 51 15.28 -11.58 -24.91
N GLU A 52 14.45 -12.40 -25.55
CA GLU A 52 14.73 -13.05 -26.86
C GLU A 52 14.76 -12.04 -28.01
N SER A 53 14.22 -10.83 -27.79
CA SER A 53 14.17 -9.73 -28.75
C SER A 53 14.94 -8.52 -28.24
N LYS A 54 15.22 -7.55 -29.12
CA LYS A 54 15.82 -6.29 -28.68
C LYS A 54 14.88 -5.56 -27.71
N ALA A 55 15.45 -4.97 -26.67
CA ALA A 55 14.72 -4.27 -25.61
C ALA A 55 15.55 -3.10 -25.05
N PHE A 56 14.97 -2.39 -24.08
CA PHE A 56 15.63 -1.33 -23.33
C PHE A 56 15.66 -1.71 -21.86
N LEU A 57 16.83 -1.64 -21.21
CA LEU A 57 16.90 -1.55 -19.76
C LEU A 57 16.53 -0.11 -19.38
N ASN A 58 15.38 0.09 -18.74
CA ASN A 58 14.75 1.40 -18.58
C ASN A 58 14.18 1.57 -17.16
N LEU A 59 15.06 1.87 -16.21
CA LEU A 59 14.73 2.02 -14.79
C LEU A 59 14.72 3.50 -14.38
N ARG A 60 13.90 3.86 -13.39
CA ARG A 60 13.91 5.19 -12.77
C ARG A 60 15.18 5.40 -11.95
N SER A 61 15.54 4.42 -11.13
CA SER A 61 16.75 4.44 -10.30
C SER A 61 17.03 3.06 -9.70
N ILE A 62 18.23 2.88 -9.16
CA ILE A 62 18.64 1.73 -8.34
C ILE A 62 19.18 2.30 -7.04
N ALA A 63 18.94 1.63 -5.92
CA ALA A 63 19.61 1.88 -4.65
C ALA A 63 20.10 0.56 -4.06
N VAL A 64 21.24 0.60 -3.39
CA VAL A 64 21.80 -0.51 -2.61
C VAL A 64 21.90 0.03 -1.19
N ILE A 65 21.11 -0.53 -0.29
CA ILE A 65 20.88 0.01 1.05
C ILE A 65 21.70 -0.79 2.07
N ALA A 66 22.54 -0.11 2.83
CA ALA A 66 23.27 -0.68 3.96
C ALA A 66 22.38 -0.80 5.21
N ASP A 67 22.92 -1.38 6.28
CA ASP A 67 22.16 -1.66 7.51
C ASP A 67 21.64 -0.39 8.20
N ASP A 68 22.39 0.70 8.10
CA ASP A 68 22.05 2.04 8.60
C ASP A 68 21.05 2.80 7.70
N GLY A 69 20.57 2.18 6.62
CA GLY A 69 19.64 2.77 5.67
C GLY A 69 20.29 3.63 4.59
N THR A 70 21.62 3.79 4.60
CA THR A 70 22.33 4.60 3.59
C THR A 70 22.38 3.92 2.23
N ASN A 71 22.30 4.71 1.16
CA ASN A 71 22.48 4.20 -0.21
C ASN A 71 23.97 4.21 -0.57
N ILE A 72 24.59 3.04 -0.68
CA ILE A 72 26.03 2.87 -0.90
C ILE A 72 26.42 2.84 -2.39
N ILE A 73 25.56 3.34 -3.28
CA ILE A 73 25.94 3.58 -4.67
C ILE A 73 26.56 4.98 -4.79
N ASP A 74 27.85 5.07 -4.47
CA ASP A 74 28.63 6.31 -4.51
C ASP A 74 30.09 6.04 -4.92
N SER A 75 30.87 7.11 -5.03
CA SER A 75 32.30 7.02 -5.40
C SER A 75 33.19 6.46 -4.30
N GLU A 76 32.72 6.36 -3.05
CA GLU A 76 33.48 5.79 -1.94
C GLU A 76 33.44 4.27 -1.98
N HIS A 77 32.27 3.69 -2.24
CA HIS A 77 32.02 2.25 -2.19
C HIS A 77 32.14 1.54 -3.55
N VAL A 78 31.75 2.19 -4.65
CA VAL A 78 31.73 1.56 -5.98
C VAL A 78 33.08 1.69 -6.68
N GLN A 79 33.62 0.56 -7.15
CA GLN A 79 34.83 0.50 -7.97
C GLN A 79 34.52 0.85 -9.43
N SER A 80 33.47 0.26 -9.98
CA SER A 80 33.02 0.51 -11.34
C SER A 80 31.52 0.26 -11.47
N ALA A 81 30.89 1.00 -12.37
CA ALA A 81 29.53 0.72 -12.83
C ALA A 81 29.55 0.76 -14.36
N VAL A 82 28.98 -0.26 -15.00
CA VAL A 82 28.99 -0.43 -16.46
C VAL A 82 27.58 -0.74 -16.93
N ILE A 83 27.09 0.01 -17.90
CA ILE A 83 25.86 -0.32 -18.64
C ILE A 83 26.26 -0.83 -20.03
N SER A 84 25.59 -1.87 -20.52
CA SER A 84 25.87 -2.52 -21.82
C SER A 84 25.91 -1.54 -22.99
N SER A 85 24.95 -0.61 -22.99
CA SER A 85 24.93 0.55 -23.85
C SER A 85 24.15 1.66 -23.15
N SER A 86 24.41 2.92 -23.46
CA SER A 86 23.70 4.06 -22.87
C SER A 86 23.02 4.89 -23.96
N PHE A 87 21.76 5.25 -23.73
CA PHE A 87 21.09 6.28 -24.53
C PHE A 87 21.67 7.67 -24.26
N HIS A 88 22.29 7.85 -23.09
CA HIS A 88 23.00 9.06 -22.71
C HIS A 88 24.48 8.95 -23.08
N ASP A 89 25.13 10.08 -23.30
CA ASP A 89 26.58 10.11 -23.51
C ASP A 89 27.30 9.86 -22.17
N ASP A 90 27.83 8.65 -21.99
CA ASP A 90 28.54 8.26 -20.77
C ASP A 90 30.06 8.56 -20.84
N SER A 91 30.55 9.17 -21.93
CA SER A 91 31.96 9.57 -22.05
C SER A 91 32.31 10.78 -21.19
N ASN A 92 31.31 11.57 -20.79
CA ASN A 92 31.45 12.69 -19.86
C ASN A 92 31.30 12.21 -18.40
N LYS A 93 32.24 12.60 -17.53
CA LYS A 93 32.23 12.28 -16.10
C LYS A 93 30.96 12.75 -15.38
N GLU A 94 30.34 13.84 -15.81
CA GLU A 94 29.11 14.37 -15.21
C GLU A 94 27.86 13.53 -15.54
N THR A 95 27.85 12.82 -16.67
CA THR A 95 26.72 12.01 -17.14
C THR A 95 26.99 10.50 -17.04
N CYS A 96 28.18 10.12 -16.57
CA CYS A 96 28.58 8.73 -16.42
C CYS A 96 27.58 7.95 -15.55
N ILE A 97 27.45 6.65 -15.82
CA ILE A 97 26.46 5.80 -15.16
C ILE A 97 26.58 5.83 -13.63
N LEU A 98 27.80 5.87 -13.06
CA LEU A 98 27.99 5.97 -11.62
C LEU A 98 27.38 7.26 -11.03
N ASN A 99 27.59 8.42 -11.68
CA ASN A 99 27.01 9.67 -11.21
C ASN A 99 25.48 9.69 -11.35
N ARG A 100 24.94 9.01 -12.37
CA ARG A 100 23.49 8.85 -12.52
C ARG A 100 22.92 7.96 -11.40
N LEU A 101 23.59 6.85 -11.09
CA LEU A 101 23.15 5.96 -10.02
C LEU A 101 23.19 6.66 -8.64
N SER A 102 24.27 7.38 -8.33
CA SER A 102 24.41 8.08 -7.04
C SER A 102 23.36 9.19 -6.85
N LYS A 103 22.98 9.87 -7.93
CA LYS A 103 21.90 10.88 -7.95
C LYS A 103 20.50 10.29 -8.09
N ARG A 104 20.35 8.95 -8.10
CA ARG A 104 19.09 8.25 -8.36
C ARG A 104 18.39 8.74 -9.65
N ALA A 105 19.18 8.99 -10.68
CA ALA A 105 18.70 9.42 -11.99
C ALA A 105 18.34 8.22 -12.88
N MET A 106 17.59 8.50 -13.95
CA MET A 106 17.09 7.51 -14.89
C MET A 106 18.19 6.72 -15.60
N ILE A 107 17.96 5.43 -15.74
CA ILE A 107 18.81 4.47 -16.44
C ILE A 107 18.10 4.07 -17.73
N HIS A 108 18.77 4.24 -18.87
CA HIS A 108 18.21 3.92 -20.18
C HIS A 108 19.30 3.38 -21.11
N SER A 109 19.21 2.11 -21.48
CA SER A 109 20.12 1.53 -22.49
C SER A 109 19.74 1.94 -23.91
N LYS A 110 20.56 1.63 -24.92
CA LYS A 110 20.10 1.62 -26.32
C LYS A 110 19.22 0.39 -26.57
N PHE A 111 18.60 0.34 -27.75
CA PHE A 111 17.76 -0.78 -28.17
C PHE A 111 18.64 -1.96 -28.60
N GLU A 112 18.80 -2.94 -27.74
CA GLU A 112 19.78 -4.03 -27.91
C GLU A 112 19.30 -5.37 -27.34
N TYR A 113 20.04 -6.43 -27.63
CA TYR A 113 19.78 -7.75 -27.05
C TYR A 113 20.40 -7.83 -25.65
N GLN A 114 19.62 -8.32 -24.69
CA GLN A 114 20.02 -8.50 -23.30
C GLN A 114 20.77 -7.32 -22.67
N PRO A 115 20.17 -6.11 -22.65
CA PRO A 115 20.80 -4.97 -22.00
C PRO A 115 21.02 -5.26 -20.51
N TYR A 116 22.14 -4.80 -19.98
CA TYR A 116 22.53 -5.04 -18.59
C TYR A 116 23.17 -3.81 -17.96
N ILE A 117 23.17 -3.80 -16.63
CA ILE A 117 24.03 -2.94 -15.82
C ILE A 117 24.75 -3.83 -14.80
N ASN A 118 26.02 -3.51 -14.56
CA ASN A 118 26.88 -4.19 -13.60
C ASN A 118 27.52 -3.17 -12.66
N ILE A 119 27.54 -3.46 -11.36
CA ILE A 119 28.12 -2.63 -10.32
C ILE A 119 29.11 -3.49 -9.54
N THR A 120 30.38 -3.11 -9.54
CA THR A 120 31.45 -3.78 -8.78
C THR A 120 31.86 -2.89 -7.62
N PHE A 121 31.91 -3.45 -6.41
CA PHE A 121 32.30 -2.72 -5.20
C PHE A 121 33.81 -2.84 -4.94
N LYS A 122 34.42 -1.81 -4.34
CA LYS A 122 35.86 -1.78 -4.05
C LYS A 122 36.30 -2.84 -3.03
N ALA A 123 35.39 -3.20 -2.14
CA ALA A 123 35.52 -4.23 -1.13
C ALA A 123 34.14 -4.86 -0.90
N PRO A 124 34.04 -6.05 -0.27
CA PRO A 124 32.75 -6.62 0.07
C PRO A 124 31.93 -5.69 0.97
N VAL A 125 30.76 -5.27 0.51
CA VAL A 125 29.86 -4.37 1.25
C VAL A 125 28.68 -5.15 1.80
N TYR A 126 28.33 -4.93 3.06
CA TYR A 126 27.14 -5.52 3.65
C TYR A 126 25.90 -4.80 3.11
N VAL A 127 25.01 -5.54 2.46
CA VAL A 127 23.80 -4.99 1.85
C VAL A 127 22.58 -5.57 2.55
N LYS A 128 21.78 -4.66 3.11
CA LYS A 128 20.48 -4.97 3.68
C LYS A 128 19.46 -5.19 2.57
N ASP A 129 19.36 -4.23 1.65
CA ASP A 129 18.39 -4.27 0.55
C ASP A 129 18.97 -3.81 -0.80
N ILE A 130 18.55 -4.48 -1.87
CA ILE A 130 18.65 -3.94 -3.23
C ILE A 130 17.27 -3.40 -3.61
N VAL A 131 17.20 -2.11 -3.94
CA VAL A 131 15.93 -1.45 -4.27
C VAL A 131 15.96 -0.97 -5.72
N LEU A 132 15.12 -1.55 -6.55
CA LEU A 132 14.90 -1.08 -7.91
C LEU A 132 13.70 -0.14 -7.93
N TYR A 133 13.76 0.90 -8.75
CA TYR A 133 12.63 1.79 -9.03
C TYR A 133 12.32 1.73 -10.52
N ASN A 134 11.14 1.26 -10.88
CA ASN A 134 10.72 1.21 -12.26
C ASN A 134 10.14 2.56 -12.70
N ARG A 135 10.00 2.73 -14.01
CA ARG A 135 9.24 3.86 -14.57
C ARG A 135 7.75 3.56 -14.54
N THR A 136 6.95 4.57 -14.25
CA THR A 136 5.49 4.46 -14.30
C THR A 136 4.96 4.31 -15.73
N GLY A 137 3.74 3.77 -15.86
CA GLY A 137 3.02 3.66 -17.12
C GLY A 137 3.70 2.77 -18.16
N LYS A 138 3.58 3.13 -19.46
CA LYS A 138 4.13 2.32 -20.57
C LYS A 138 5.66 2.17 -20.53
N GLY A 139 6.36 3.06 -19.83
CA GLY A 139 7.81 3.01 -19.68
C GLY A 139 8.29 1.80 -18.89
N GLY A 140 7.55 1.42 -17.83
CA GLY A 140 7.89 0.31 -16.93
C GLY A 140 7.70 -1.07 -17.53
N LEU A 141 6.77 -1.23 -18.48
CA LEU A 141 6.57 -2.48 -19.24
C LEU A 141 7.81 -2.93 -20.01
N ARG A 142 8.76 -2.02 -20.24
CA ARG A 142 9.99 -2.31 -20.98
C ARG A 142 11.00 -3.11 -20.15
N SER A 143 10.82 -3.23 -18.83
CA SER A 143 11.75 -3.94 -17.93
C SER A 143 11.05 -5.08 -17.18
N ARG A 144 10.22 -5.85 -17.90
CA ARG A 144 9.42 -6.96 -17.33
C ARG A 144 10.14 -8.30 -17.19
N GLU A 145 11.32 -8.45 -17.78
CA GLU A 145 12.13 -9.70 -17.80
C GLU A 145 13.48 -9.47 -17.14
N LEU A 146 13.49 -8.80 -15.99
CA LEU A 146 14.72 -8.49 -15.26
C LEU A 146 15.21 -9.70 -14.47
N GLU A 147 16.48 -9.98 -14.58
CA GLU A 147 17.22 -10.86 -13.69
C GLU A 147 18.26 -10.04 -12.93
N ILE A 148 18.34 -10.26 -11.63
CA ILE A 148 19.18 -9.57 -10.67
C ILE A 148 20.06 -10.63 -10.03
N LEU A 149 21.37 -10.44 -10.15
CA LEU A 149 22.38 -11.36 -9.67
C LEU A 149 23.31 -10.60 -8.73
N ALA A 150 23.39 -11.03 -7.48
CA ALA A 150 24.39 -10.53 -6.53
C ALA A 150 25.39 -11.66 -6.22
N THR A 151 26.68 -11.32 -6.20
CA THR A 151 27.75 -12.28 -5.98
C THR A 151 28.71 -11.83 -4.87
N TYR A 152 29.38 -12.80 -4.25
CA TYR A 152 30.50 -12.58 -3.35
C TYR A 152 31.70 -13.39 -3.84
N GLN A 153 32.79 -12.72 -4.18
CA GLN A 153 34.01 -13.36 -4.68
C GLN A 153 33.74 -14.34 -5.84
N SER A 154 32.87 -13.92 -6.77
CA SER A 154 32.42 -14.70 -7.94
C SER A 154 31.49 -15.89 -7.65
N GLU A 155 31.11 -16.11 -6.39
CA GLU A 155 30.04 -17.05 -6.05
C GLU A 155 28.68 -16.36 -6.10
N GLU A 156 27.70 -17.00 -6.74
CA GLU A 156 26.31 -16.55 -6.77
C GLU A 156 25.71 -16.65 -5.37
N LEU A 157 25.41 -15.50 -4.77
CA LEU A 157 24.70 -15.43 -3.49
C LEU A 157 23.20 -15.36 -3.70
N LEU A 158 22.79 -14.59 -4.71
CA LEU A 158 21.39 -14.29 -4.97
C LEU A 158 21.14 -14.20 -6.46
N ARG A 159 20.11 -14.91 -6.91
CA ARG A 159 19.50 -14.72 -8.23
C ARG A 159 18.00 -14.51 -8.09
N PHE A 160 17.54 -13.36 -8.53
CA PHE A 160 16.14 -12.98 -8.57
C PHE A 160 15.72 -12.72 -10.01
N SER A 161 14.72 -13.43 -10.52
CA SER A 161 14.26 -13.29 -11.91
C SER A 161 12.78 -12.96 -11.96
N PHE A 162 12.42 -11.85 -12.62
CA PHE A 162 11.06 -11.59 -13.06
C PHE A 162 10.77 -12.35 -14.34
N PHE A 163 9.68 -13.11 -14.29
CA PHE A 163 8.77 -13.38 -15.40
C PHE A 163 9.40 -13.88 -16.72
N GLU A 164 8.91 -15.00 -17.23
CA GLU A 164 9.23 -15.46 -18.59
C GLU A 164 7.96 -15.48 -19.44
N ARG A 165 8.00 -14.90 -20.64
CA ARG A 165 6.86 -14.88 -21.58
C ARG A 165 6.28 -16.27 -21.84
N LEU A 166 7.12 -17.30 -21.90
CA LEU A 166 6.72 -18.69 -22.08
C LEU A 166 5.78 -19.16 -20.95
N LYS A 167 6.05 -18.77 -19.70
CA LYS A 167 5.23 -19.13 -18.54
C LYS A 167 3.81 -18.58 -18.66
N MET A 168 3.61 -17.38 -19.21
CA MET A 168 2.25 -16.86 -19.40
C MET A 168 1.48 -17.55 -20.51
N GLN A 169 2.15 -18.05 -21.54
CA GLN A 169 1.49 -18.88 -22.55
C GLN A 169 1.03 -20.20 -21.93
N THR A 170 1.86 -20.83 -21.11
CA THR A 170 1.50 -22.02 -20.33
C THR A 170 0.32 -21.74 -19.41
N LEU A 171 0.36 -20.67 -18.62
CA LEU A 171 -0.74 -20.27 -17.75
C LEU A 171 -2.04 -20.00 -18.53
N ALA A 172 -1.94 -19.31 -19.67
CA ALA A 172 -3.10 -19.02 -20.53
C ALA A 172 -3.78 -20.31 -21.00
N ALA A 173 -2.97 -21.30 -21.43
CA ALA A 173 -3.45 -22.58 -21.91
C ALA A 173 -4.12 -23.39 -20.78
N GLU A 174 -3.51 -23.42 -19.60
CA GLU A 174 -4.07 -24.13 -18.44
C GLU A 174 -5.38 -23.50 -17.95
N LEU A 175 -5.44 -22.18 -17.83
CA LEU A 175 -6.66 -21.48 -17.46
C LEU A 175 -7.75 -21.63 -18.52
N SER A 176 -7.41 -21.58 -19.81
CA SER A 176 -8.39 -21.78 -20.88
C SER A 176 -8.99 -23.18 -20.81
N ARG A 177 -8.17 -24.20 -20.54
CA ARG A 177 -8.64 -25.59 -20.32
C ARG A 177 -9.54 -25.70 -19.08
N PHE A 178 -9.17 -25.05 -17.98
CA PHE A 178 -9.95 -25.02 -16.75
C PHE A 178 -11.34 -24.42 -16.97
N LEU A 179 -11.39 -23.24 -17.60
CA LEU A 179 -12.64 -22.54 -17.87
C LEU A 179 -13.57 -23.35 -18.78
N GLN A 180 -13.01 -23.99 -19.81
CA GLN A 180 -13.76 -24.87 -20.70
C GLN A 180 -14.33 -26.09 -19.96
N THR A 181 -13.52 -26.73 -19.11
CA THR A 181 -13.92 -27.92 -18.34
C THR A 181 -15.08 -27.61 -17.39
N HIS A 182 -15.09 -26.41 -16.81
CA HIS A 182 -16.11 -25.98 -15.83
C HIS A 182 -17.23 -25.12 -16.45
N ASN A 183 -17.31 -25.00 -17.78
CA ASN A 183 -18.28 -24.15 -18.49
C ASN A 183 -18.29 -22.68 -18.00
N LEU A 184 -17.13 -22.14 -17.65
CA LEU A 184 -16.95 -20.77 -17.20
C LEU A 184 -16.61 -19.81 -18.36
N PRO A 185 -16.93 -18.50 -18.25
CA PRO A 185 -16.60 -17.52 -19.28
C PRO A 185 -15.08 -17.41 -19.51
N THR A 186 -14.65 -17.40 -20.77
CA THR A 186 -13.24 -17.25 -21.18
C THR A 186 -12.77 -15.79 -21.29
N ALA A 187 -13.70 -14.84 -21.27
CA ALA A 187 -13.40 -13.42 -21.42
C ALA A 187 -12.95 -12.81 -20.09
N LEU A 188 -11.75 -12.21 -20.08
CA LEU A 188 -11.25 -11.43 -18.95
C LEU A 188 -11.84 -10.00 -18.95
N PRO A 189 -11.98 -9.37 -17.77
CA PRO A 189 -12.23 -7.93 -17.67
C PRO A 189 -11.19 -7.11 -18.43
N LYS A 190 -11.60 -6.00 -19.07
CA LYS A 190 -10.66 -5.11 -19.80
C LYS A 190 -9.75 -4.29 -18.87
N ASN A 191 -10.20 -4.05 -17.64
CA ASN A 191 -9.42 -3.31 -16.66
C ASN A 191 -8.36 -4.24 -16.06
N ILE A 192 -7.08 -3.85 -16.16
CA ILE A 192 -5.92 -4.69 -15.80
C ILE A 192 -5.97 -5.16 -14.33
N PRO A 193 -6.16 -4.29 -13.32
CA PRO A 193 -6.37 -4.71 -11.94
C PRO A 193 -7.46 -5.77 -11.75
N TYR A 194 -8.63 -5.59 -12.36
CA TYR A 194 -9.71 -6.58 -12.28
C TYR A 194 -9.36 -7.89 -12.98
N ALA A 195 -8.68 -7.82 -14.13
CA ALA A 195 -8.20 -9.00 -14.84
C ALA A 195 -7.19 -9.79 -14.00
N GLN A 196 -6.24 -9.10 -13.35
CA GLN A 196 -5.28 -9.71 -12.43
C GLN A 196 -5.98 -10.43 -11.27
N LYS A 197 -6.93 -9.76 -10.58
CA LYS A 197 -7.70 -10.37 -9.49
C LYS A 197 -8.50 -11.58 -9.96
N HIS A 198 -9.15 -11.48 -11.12
CA HIS A 198 -9.93 -12.57 -11.70
C HIS A 198 -9.04 -13.77 -12.05
N VAL A 199 -7.90 -13.55 -12.70
CA VAL A 199 -6.93 -14.62 -13.01
C VAL A 199 -6.43 -15.30 -11.74
N ARG A 200 -6.07 -14.54 -10.70
CA ARG A 200 -5.65 -15.12 -9.41
C ARG A 200 -6.75 -15.93 -8.74
N SER A 201 -8.00 -15.50 -8.83
CA SER A 201 -9.15 -16.26 -8.37
C SER A 201 -9.36 -17.56 -9.17
N LEU A 202 -9.19 -17.53 -10.49
CA LEU A 202 -9.25 -18.75 -11.31
C LEU A 202 -8.13 -19.72 -10.98
N VAL A 203 -6.92 -19.21 -10.76
CA VAL A 203 -5.77 -20.02 -10.32
C VAL A 203 -6.02 -20.60 -8.93
N TYR A 204 -6.61 -19.84 -8.03
CA TYR A 204 -7.02 -20.34 -6.73
C TYR A 204 -8.02 -21.50 -6.84
N ASN A 205 -9.05 -21.37 -7.68
CA ASN A 205 -10.02 -22.44 -7.90
C ASN A 205 -9.36 -23.68 -8.51
N LEU A 206 -8.49 -23.49 -9.50
CA LEU A 206 -7.64 -24.56 -10.05
C LEU A 206 -6.90 -25.34 -8.95
N LEU A 207 -6.22 -24.62 -8.05
CA LEU A 207 -5.50 -25.23 -6.94
C LEU A 207 -6.42 -25.93 -5.94
N CYS A 208 -7.65 -25.43 -5.76
CA CYS A 208 -8.69 -26.03 -4.93
C CYS A 208 -9.20 -27.35 -5.51
N ASP A 209 -9.32 -27.43 -6.83
CA ASP A 209 -9.72 -28.65 -7.55
C ASP A 209 -8.57 -29.67 -7.70
N GLY A 210 -7.44 -29.42 -7.04
CA GLY A 210 -6.31 -30.34 -6.98
C GLY A 210 -5.32 -30.20 -8.14
N HIS A 211 -5.47 -29.20 -9.02
CA HIS A 211 -4.48 -28.96 -10.07
C HIS A 211 -3.13 -28.54 -9.45
N VAL A 212 -2.04 -29.03 -10.05
CA VAL A 212 -0.67 -28.74 -9.62
C VAL A 212 -0.06 -27.75 -10.61
N LEU A 213 0.21 -26.54 -10.14
CA LEU A 213 1.00 -25.54 -10.86
C LEU A 213 2.46 -25.58 -10.43
N SER A 214 3.36 -25.27 -11.37
CA SER A 214 4.79 -25.09 -11.06
C SER A 214 5.00 -23.86 -10.18
N ASP A 215 6.09 -23.86 -9.41
CA ASP A 215 6.46 -22.71 -8.59
C ASP A 215 6.70 -21.47 -9.46
N GLU A 216 7.21 -21.66 -10.68
CA GLU A 216 7.42 -20.59 -11.66
C GLU A 216 6.11 -19.92 -12.10
N LEU A 217 5.04 -20.70 -12.32
CA LEU A 217 3.73 -20.17 -12.73
C LEU A 217 3.04 -19.44 -11.57
N LEU A 218 3.13 -20.01 -10.37
CA LEU A 218 2.58 -19.40 -9.17
C LEU A 218 3.32 -18.10 -8.80
N PHE A 219 4.64 -18.08 -8.99
CA PHE A 219 5.46 -16.90 -8.79
C PHE A 219 5.09 -15.75 -9.74
N ALA A 220 4.79 -16.06 -11.01
CA ALA A 220 4.35 -15.07 -12.00
C ALA A 220 3.00 -14.40 -11.65
N LEU A 221 2.25 -14.95 -10.69
CA LEU A 221 0.97 -14.41 -10.23
C LEU A 221 1.08 -13.53 -8.98
N LEU A 222 2.26 -13.50 -8.35
CA LEU A 222 2.49 -12.66 -7.19
C LEU A 222 2.39 -11.19 -7.58
N PRO A 223 1.78 -10.34 -6.73
CA PRO A 223 1.73 -8.91 -6.98
C PRO A 223 3.15 -8.36 -6.93
N ALA A 224 3.62 -7.89 -8.08
CA ALA A 224 4.97 -7.38 -8.23
C ALA A 224 5.09 -5.93 -7.74
N SER A 225 3.98 -5.20 -7.72
CA SER A 225 3.78 -3.99 -6.94
C SER A 225 2.31 -3.80 -6.56
N LYS A 226 2.09 -3.53 -5.28
CA LYS A 226 0.92 -2.83 -4.73
C LYS A 226 1.51 -1.71 -3.85
N PRO A 227 0.72 -0.75 -3.31
CA PRO A 227 1.13 -0.09 -2.07
C PRO A 227 1.43 -1.20 -1.05
N LEU A 228 2.70 -1.56 -0.98
CA LEU A 228 3.19 -2.73 -0.29
C LEU A 228 3.44 -2.35 1.17
N PRO A 229 3.30 -3.33 2.08
CA PRO A 229 2.76 -4.67 1.82
C PRO A 229 1.38 -4.84 2.43
N LEU A 230 0.40 -5.16 1.58
CA LEU A 230 -0.75 -5.97 1.99
C LEU A 230 -0.66 -7.30 1.27
N LEU A 231 -0.21 -8.32 2.01
CA LEU A 231 -0.39 -9.72 1.65
C LEU A 231 -1.88 -9.97 1.39
N ASP A 232 -2.17 -10.84 0.44
CA ASP A 232 -3.53 -11.27 0.17
C ASP A 232 -3.63 -12.80 0.25
N ASN A 233 -4.87 -13.29 0.29
CA ASN A 233 -5.20 -14.70 0.48
C ASN A 233 -4.52 -15.62 -0.53
N TYR A 234 -4.38 -15.16 -1.78
CA TYR A 234 -3.76 -15.94 -2.84
C TYR A 234 -2.25 -16.06 -2.62
N THR A 235 -1.60 -14.95 -2.24
CA THR A 235 -0.18 -14.93 -1.89
C THR A 235 0.10 -15.83 -0.70
N ALA A 236 -0.70 -15.73 0.37
CA ALA A 236 -0.55 -16.54 1.57
C ALA A 236 -0.73 -18.04 1.29
N LEU A 237 -1.73 -18.42 0.48
CA LEU A 237 -1.92 -19.81 0.06
C LEU A 237 -0.73 -20.36 -0.73
N TYR A 238 -0.19 -19.56 -1.66
CA TYR A 238 0.95 -20.00 -2.44
C TYR A 238 2.18 -20.21 -1.55
N LEU A 239 2.49 -19.26 -0.68
CA LEU A 239 3.56 -19.39 0.32
C LEU A 239 3.37 -20.65 1.17
N ALA A 240 2.15 -20.88 1.66
CA ALA A 240 1.85 -22.06 2.46
C ALA A 240 2.08 -23.38 1.71
N LYS A 241 1.69 -23.46 0.43
CA LYS A 241 1.96 -24.63 -0.44
C LYS A 241 3.45 -24.80 -0.75
N PHE A 242 4.16 -23.70 -1.00
CA PHE A 242 5.61 -23.76 -1.23
C PHE A 242 6.33 -24.30 0.00
N ILE A 243 5.99 -23.77 1.18
CA ILE A 243 6.49 -24.22 2.48
C ILE A 243 6.14 -25.70 2.72
N GLU A 244 4.89 -26.12 2.48
CA GLU A 244 4.46 -27.53 2.56
C GLU A 244 5.33 -28.44 1.69
N ARG A 245 5.57 -28.07 0.42
CA ARG A 245 6.39 -28.84 -0.51
C ARG A 245 7.83 -28.98 -0.01
N LYS A 246 8.44 -27.87 0.45
CA LYS A 246 9.80 -27.88 0.99
C LYS A 246 9.92 -28.78 2.21
N PHE A 247 8.92 -28.78 3.10
CA PHE A 247 8.90 -29.70 4.23
C PHE A 247 8.74 -31.16 3.82
N ASN A 248 7.89 -31.47 2.84
CA ASN A 248 7.72 -32.84 2.35
C ASN A 248 8.99 -33.38 1.67
N LEU A 249 9.86 -32.51 1.15
CA LEU A 249 11.16 -32.86 0.58
C LEU A 249 12.27 -32.91 1.65
N SER A 250 12.05 -32.36 2.84
CA SER A 250 13.04 -32.30 3.90
C SER A 250 12.87 -33.45 4.90
N PRO A 251 13.86 -34.35 5.04
CA PRO A 251 13.77 -35.49 5.95
C PRO A 251 13.67 -35.09 7.44
N ASN A 252 14.06 -33.86 7.79
CA ASN A 252 14.04 -33.36 9.17
C ASN A 252 12.92 -32.33 9.41
N GLY A 253 12.05 -32.07 8.43
CA GLY A 253 10.98 -31.08 8.58
C GLY A 253 11.48 -29.63 8.74
N GLN A 254 12.64 -29.32 8.17
CA GLN A 254 13.26 -27.99 8.19
C GLN A 254 13.93 -27.65 6.86
N PHE A 255 13.97 -26.39 6.46
CA PHE A 255 14.70 -25.94 5.26
C PHE A 255 15.29 -24.54 5.47
N GLN A 256 16.25 -24.15 4.64
CA GLN A 256 16.98 -22.90 4.81
C GLN A 256 16.07 -21.72 4.45
N THR A 257 16.08 -20.64 5.23
CA THR A 257 15.26 -19.45 4.94
C THR A 257 15.60 -18.84 3.58
N GLN A 258 16.82 -19.04 3.08
CA GLN A 258 17.21 -18.67 1.73
C GLN A 258 16.33 -19.31 0.62
N ASP A 259 15.66 -20.44 0.89
CA ASP A 259 14.71 -21.01 -0.05
C ASP A 259 13.48 -20.09 -0.27
N LEU A 260 13.20 -19.18 0.65
CA LEU A 260 12.15 -18.16 0.55
C LEU A 260 12.61 -16.88 -0.16
N MET A 261 13.87 -16.79 -0.64
CA MET A 261 14.43 -15.57 -1.24
C MET A 261 13.57 -14.99 -2.37
N ARG A 262 12.87 -15.82 -3.13
CA ARG A 262 11.95 -15.34 -4.19
C ARG A 262 10.80 -14.49 -3.62
N PHE A 263 10.40 -14.74 -2.38
CA PHE A 263 9.32 -14.04 -1.68
C PHE A 263 9.81 -12.91 -0.76
N CYS A 264 11.09 -12.56 -0.77
CA CYS A 264 11.64 -11.55 0.14
C CYS A 264 10.91 -10.20 0.07
N HIS A 265 10.44 -9.79 -1.11
CA HIS A 265 9.64 -8.58 -1.31
C HIS A 265 8.23 -8.64 -0.70
N LEU A 266 7.77 -9.82 -0.26
CA LEU A 266 6.50 -10.06 0.42
C LEU A 266 6.70 -10.41 1.90
N LEU A 267 7.93 -10.76 2.28
CA LEU A 267 8.37 -11.13 3.63
C LEU A 267 9.38 -10.08 4.12
N ASP A 268 9.11 -8.82 3.83
CA ASP A 268 10.01 -7.68 4.05
C ASP A 268 9.85 -7.03 5.42
N SER A 269 8.89 -7.50 6.23
CA SER A 269 8.72 -7.13 7.64
C SER A 269 8.37 -8.31 8.52
N ASP A 270 8.66 -8.18 9.82
CA ASP A 270 8.31 -9.17 10.84
C ASP A 270 6.79 -9.41 10.85
N VAL A 271 6.00 -8.37 10.63
CA VAL A 271 4.53 -8.48 10.54
C VAL A 271 4.10 -9.35 9.37
N ALA A 272 4.72 -9.18 8.19
CA ALA A 272 4.43 -10.00 7.03
C ALA A 272 4.84 -11.47 7.26
N ILE A 273 6.01 -11.69 7.84
CA ILE A 273 6.51 -13.02 8.23
C ILE A 273 5.54 -13.70 9.19
N ASP A 274 5.10 -13.01 10.24
CA ASP A 274 4.15 -13.54 11.21
C ASP A 274 2.80 -13.90 10.58
N VAL A 275 2.30 -13.08 9.65
CA VAL A 275 1.04 -13.35 8.92
C VAL A 275 1.15 -14.63 8.12
N VAL A 276 2.24 -14.79 7.38
CA VAL A 276 2.49 -15.98 6.56
C VAL A 276 2.71 -17.21 7.43
N ALA A 277 3.46 -17.09 8.53
CA ALA A 277 3.71 -18.18 9.46
C ALA A 277 2.41 -18.66 10.12
N ASP A 278 1.57 -17.76 10.64
CA ASP A 278 0.28 -18.12 11.25
C ASP A 278 -0.69 -18.72 10.23
N PHE A 279 -0.81 -18.11 9.05
CA PHE A 279 -1.64 -18.66 7.98
C PHE A 279 -1.19 -20.07 7.59
N THR A 280 0.11 -20.27 7.35
CA THR A 280 0.66 -21.57 6.96
C THR A 280 0.52 -22.61 8.07
N SER A 281 0.68 -22.21 9.34
CA SER A 281 0.46 -23.07 10.51
C SER A 281 -0.94 -23.66 10.52
N ARG A 282 -1.97 -22.83 10.30
CA ARG A 282 -3.37 -23.26 10.27
C ARG A 282 -3.67 -24.11 9.04
N TYR A 283 -3.23 -23.66 7.88
CA TYR A 283 -3.34 -24.41 6.62
C TYR A 283 -2.84 -25.86 6.78
N LEU A 284 -1.63 -26.02 7.33
CA LEU A 284 -1.04 -27.34 7.56
C LEU A 284 -1.71 -28.10 8.69
N SER A 285 -2.16 -27.41 9.74
CA SER A 285 -2.85 -28.06 10.87
C SER A 285 -4.12 -28.77 10.42
N GLU A 286 -4.92 -28.10 9.61
CA GLU A 286 -6.16 -28.65 9.05
C GLU A 286 -5.86 -29.78 8.08
N ARG A 287 -4.94 -29.58 7.13
CA ARG A 287 -4.57 -30.61 6.15
C ARG A 287 -4.02 -31.88 6.77
N ARG A 288 -3.25 -31.76 7.84
CA ARG A 288 -2.60 -32.89 8.51
C ARG A 288 -3.46 -33.49 9.62
N GLY A 289 -4.54 -32.81 10.03
CA GLY A 289 -5.32 -33.18 11.21
C GLY A 289 -4.53 -33.12 12.52
N ILE A 290 -3.40 -32.40 12.55
CA ILE A 290 -2.49 -32.31 13.70
C ILE A 290 -2.07 -30.85 13.85
N LYS A 291 -2.15 -30.32 15.07
CA LYS A 291 -1.71 -28.95 15.37
C LYS A 291 -0.26 -28.75 14.96
N THR A 292 -0.07 -27.84 14.02
CA THR A 292 1.18 -27.55 13.33
C THR A 292 1.47 -26.06 13.49
N GLN A 293 2.68 -25.72 13.90
CA GLN A 293 3.19 -24.36 13.98
C GLN A 293 4.41 -24.23 13.08
N ILE A 294 4.40 -23.21 12.23
CA ILE A 294 5.52 -22.82 11.38
C ILE A 294 6.28 -21.70 12.05
N VAL A 295 7.59 -21.83 12.06
CA VAL A 295 8.49 -20.77 12.47
C VAL A 295 9.42 -20.44 11.32
N ILE A 296 9.39 -19.19 10.88
CA ILE A 296 10.31 -18.63 9.89
C ILE A 296 11.35 -17.85 10.69
N ALA A 297 12.51 -18.45 10.94
CA ALA A 297 13.65 -17.77 11.59
C ALA A 297 14.62 -17.23 10.52
N PRO A 298 15.59 -16.37 10.88
CA PRO A 298 16.52 -15.78 9.92
C PRO A 298 17.24 -16.79 9.03
N ASP A 299 17.71 -17.91 9.60
CA ASP A 299 18.48 -18.92 8.86
C ASP A 299 17.65 -20.16 8.49
N LEU A 300 16.60 -20.45 9.24
CA LEU A 300 15.89 -21.71 9.15
C LEU A 300 14.37 -21.54 9.25
N VAL A 301 13.66 -22.25 8.39
CA VAL A 301 12.22 -22.46 8.49
C VAL A 301 11.96 -23.87 8.99
N TYR A 302 11.19 -24.00 10.08
CA TYR A 302 10.94 -25.30 10.72
C TYR A 302 9.49 -25.46 11.18
N VAL A 303 9.07 -26.72 11.31
CA VAL A 303 7.76 -27.11 11.81
C VAL A 303 7.85 -27.61 13.24
N VAL A 304 6.95 -27.13 14.10
CA VAL A 304 6.66 -27.72 15.41
C VAL A 304 5.28 -28.35 15.37
N THR A 305 5.19 -29.68 15.53
CA THR A 305 3.91 -30.39 15.65
C THR A 305 3.66 -30.80 17.09
N GLN A 306 2.43 -30.59 17.58
CA GLN A 306 2.00 -31.12 18.87
C GLN A 306 1.17 -32.38 18.63
N SER A 307 1.66 -33.52 19.12
CA SER A 307 1.03 -34.84 19.04
C SER A 307 -0.12 -35.01 20.06
N ALA A 308 -1.05 -34.06 20.10
CA ALA A 308 -2.30 -34.20 20.84
C ALA A 308 -3.46 -34.41 19.85
N PRO A 309 -4.42 -35.32 20.12
CA PRO A 309 -5.57 -35.51 19.26
C PRO A 309 -6.48 -34.28 19.35
N TYR A 310 -6.31 -33.34 18.42
CA TYR A 310 -7.29 -32.28 18.18
C TYR A 310 -8.35 -32.84 17.22
N CYS A 311 -9.44 -33.37 17.77
CA CYS A 311 -10.60 -33.77 16.98
C CYS A 311 -11.44 -32.53 16.65
N TYR A 312 -11.48 -32.13 15.39
CA TYR A 312 -12.70 -31.50 14.88
C TYR A 312 -13.67 -32.64 14.56
N ASN A 313 -14.70 -32.83 15.39
CA ASN A 313 -15.88 -33.55 14.95
C ASN A 313 -16.59 -32.67 13.93
N ILE A 314 -16.41 -32.97 12.64
CA ILE A 314 -17.28 -32.44 11.58
C ILE A 314 -17.87 -33.66 10.88
N GLU A 315 -18.93 -34.22 11.49
CA GLU A 315 -19.96 -34.89 10.70
C GLU A 315 -20.82 -33.79 10.08
N GLY A 316 -20.52 -33.48 8.83
CA GLY A 316 -21.18 -32.45 8.04
C GLY A 316 -20.34 -32.16 6.81
N GLU A 317 -20.96 -32.15 5.64
CA GLU A 317 -20.32 -31.94 4.33
C GLU A 317 -19.27 -30.82 4.40
N THR A 318 -18.02 -31.17 4.12
CA THR A 318 -16.89 -30.25 4.11
C THR A 318 -16.92 -29.42 2.82
N ASP A 319 -17.66 -28.32 2.84
CA ASP A 319 -17.57 -27.29 1.81
C ASP A 319 -16.20 -26.60 1.90
N TRP A 320 -15.31 -27.05 1.04
CA TRP A 320 -14.06 -26.40 0.66
C TRP A 320 -14.33 -25.43 -0.49
N PRO A 321 -13.76 -24.21 -0.53
CA PRO A 321 -12.85 -23.59 0.42
C PRO A 321 -13.59 -22.87 1.57
N TRP A 322 -12.95 -22.74 2.73
CA TRP A 322 -13.45 -21.93 3.84
C TRP A 322 -13.84 -20.51 3.42
N PRO A 323 -14.80 -19.85 4.09
CA PRO A 323 -14.67 -18.44 4.41
C PRO A 323 -13.45 -18.27 5.34
N ILE A 324 -12.51 -17.40 4.98
CA ILE A 324 -11.22 -17.11 5.67
C ILE A 324 -11.42 -16.43 7.05
N GLU A 325 -12.64 -16.53 7.57
CA GLU A 325 -13.21 -15.89 8.74
C GLU A 325 -12.54 -16.24 10.08
N ASN A 326 -11.80 -17.35 10.18
CA ASN A 326 -11.19 -17.76 11.45
C ASN A 326 -9.78 -17.19 11.70
N LEU A 327 -9.13 -16.54 10.73
CA LEU A 327 -7.79 -15.94 10.93
C LEU A 327 -7.78 -14.79 11.94
N LEU A 328 -8.87 -14.03 11.99
CA LEU A 328 -9.02 -12.82 12.81
C LEU A 328 -9.03 -13.07 14.33
N HIS A 329 -9.26 -14.32 14.78
CA HIS A 329 -9.31 -14.64 16.21
C HIS A 329 -7.96 -14.54 16.95
N LEU A 330 -6.81 -14.51 16.25
CA LEU A 330 -5.50 -14.23 16.85
C LEU A 330 -5.06 -12.77 16.70
N ALA A 331 -5.79 -11.95 15.94
CA ALA A 331 -5.61 -10.49 15.88
C ALA A 331 -6.41 -9.76 16.98
N GLN A 332 -6.81 -10.46 18.05
CA GLN A 332 -7.65 -9.95 19.15
C GLN A 332 -6.93 -8.95 20.07
N ARG A 333 -6.06 -8.08 19.54
CA ARG A 333 -5.74 -6.84 20.24
C ARG A 333 -6.80 -5.82 19.87
N ARG A 334 -7.94 -5.86 20.57
CA ARG A 334 -8.89 -4.75 20.56
C ARG A 334 -8.18 -3.54 21.17
N SER A 335 -7.81 -2.56 20.34
CA SER A 335 -7.14 -1.37 20.84
C SER A 335 -8.03 -0.62 21.83
N THR A 336 -7.51 -0.28 23.00
CA THR A 336 -8.22 0.50 24.02
C THR A 336 -8.35 1.99 23.66
N ARG A 337 -7.68 2.45 22.60
CA ARG A 337 -7.71 3.86 22.16
C ARG A 337 -8.97 4.16 21.35
N ALA A 338 -9.41 3.19 20.55
CA ALA A 338 -10.61 3.22 19.70
C ALA A 338 -11.94 3.35 20.47
N PHE A 339 -12.05 2.76 21.68
CA PHE A 339 -13.32 2.69 22.43
C PHE A 339 -13.70 3.97 23.19
N ARG A 340 -12.99 5.08 22.99
CA ARG A 340 -13.20 6.36 23.71
C ARG A 340 -14.13 7.34 22.96
N PHE A 341 -14.85 6.86 21.95
CA PHE A 341 -15.92 7.60 21.28
C PHE A 341 -17.28 7.30 21.91
N ASN A 342 -18.23 8.21 21.74
CA ASN A 342 -19.63 7.92 22.02
C ASN A 342 -20.14 6.98 20.91
N ASN A 343 -19.95 5.67 21.08
CA ASN A 343 -20.22 4.62 20.07
C ASN A 343 -21.71 4.49 19.64
N ASN A 344 -22.56 5.44 20.00
CA ASN A 344 -23.97 5.43 19.66
C ASN A 344 -24.26 6.14 18.32
N LYS A 345 -23.28 6.84 17.73
CA LYS A 345 -23.43 7.49 16.43
C LYS A 345 -22.14 7.45 15.59
N THR A 346 -22.29 7.66 14.28
CA THR A 346 -21.19 7.93 13.36
C THR A 346 -20.62 9.33 13.63
N ASN A 347 -19.30 9.45 13.75
CA ASN A 347 -18.62 10.72 13.98
C ASN A 347 -18.40 11.47 12.66
N LEU A 348 -18.74 12.75 12.66
CA LEU A 348 -18.59 13.64 11.52
C LEU A 348 -17.19 14.27 11.53
N VAL A 349 -16.43 14.07 10.46
CA VAL A 349 -15.10 14.65 10.28
C VAL A 349 -15.17 15.79 9.25
N ALA A 350 -14.80 17.00 9.67
CA ALA A 350 -14.65 18.15 8.79
C ALA A 350 -13.35 18.00 8.01
N TRP A 351 -13.40 18.17 6.68
CA TRP A 351 -12.21 18.19 5.85
C TRP A 351 -11.67 19.62 5.73
N SER A 352 -10.48 19.91 6.25
CA SER A 352 -9.96 21.29 6.27
C SER A 352 -9.64 21.87 4.90
N GLN A 353 -9.66 21.07 3.83
CA GLN A 353 -9.52 21.58 2.47
C GLN A 353 -10.86 22.05 1.86
N CYS A 354 -11.98 21.58 2.43
CA CYS A 354 -13.31 22.10 2.14
C CYS A 354 -14.34 21.55 3.15
N VAL A 355 -14.97 22.44 3.92
CA VAL A 355 -16.08 22.10 4.84
C VAL A 355 -17.44 22.35 4.18
N ASP A 356 -17.62 23.50 3.54
CA ASP A 356 -18.78 23.86 2.73
C ASP A 356 -18.34 24.19 1.30
N GLY A 357 -18.99 23.58 0.30
CA GLY A 357 -18.71 23.85 -1.11
C GLY A 357 -19.19 25.22 -1.58
N ALA A 358 -20.15 25.84 -0.88
CA ALA A 358 -20.71 27.14 -1.25
C ALA A 358 -19.96 28.33 -0.62
N ASP A 359 -19.46 28.17 0.61
CA ASP A 359 -18.72 29.18 1.34
C ASP A 359 -17.36 28.61 1.76
N ARG A 360 -16.34 28.86 0.93
CA ARG A 360 -15.05 28.16 1.00
C ARG A 360 -13.92 29.11 1.41
N PRO A 361 -13.55 29.16 2.69
CA PRO A 361 -12.27 29.72 3.10
C PRO A 361 -11.10 29.00 2.41
N PRO A 362 -9.90 29.63 2.34
CA PRO A 362 -8.69 28.93 1.98
C PRO A 362 -8.52 27.65 2.80
N SER A 363 -8.09 26.56 2.15
CA SER A 363 -7.83 25.29 2.80
C SER A 363 -6.86 25.46 3.99
N ASN A 364 -6.99 24.62 5.02
CA ASN A 364 -6.02 24.57 6.13
C ASN A 364 -5.84 25.93 6.85
N SER A 365 -6.92 26.71 6.98
CA SER A 365 -6.91 28.06 7.54
C SER A 365 -7.73 28.21 8.82
N ILE A 366 -7.48 29.28 9.59
CA ILE A 366 -8.28 29.58 10.79
C ILE A 366 -9.78 29.70 10.50
N PRO A 367 -10.25 30.45 9.47
CA PRO A 367 -11.68 30.52 9.21
C PRO A 367 -12.31 29.17 8.87
N MET A 368 -11.56 28.24 8.26
CA MET A 368 -12.03 26.87 8.01
C MET A 368 -12.23 26.09 9.31
N VAL A 369 -11.27 26.18 10.23
CA VAL A 369 -11.36 25.57 11.56
C VAL A 369 -12.55 26.15 12.34
N GLU A 370 -12.69 27.47 12.37
CA GLU A 370 -13.82 28.14 13.01
C GLU A 370 -15.16 27.75 12.37
N GLN A 371 -15.22 27.57 11.05
CA GLN A 371 -16.42 27.11 10.36
C GLN A 371 -16.81 25.69 10.78
N ALA A 372 -15.85 24.76 10.83
CA ALA A 372 -16.09 23.39 11.29
C ALA A 372 -16.63 23.36 12.73
N LEU A 373 -16.03 24.16 13.63
CA LEU A 373 -16.48 24.29 15.02
C LEU A 373 -17.90 24.86 15.11
N ARG A 374 -18.21 25.91 14.33
CA ARG A 374 -19.57 26.52 14.31
C ARG A 374 -20.63 25.54 13.79
N ILE A 375 -20.29 24.69 12.84
CA ILE A 375 -21.21 23.69 12.28
C ILE A 375 -21.43 22.53 13.28
N GLY A 376 -20.45 22.24 14.14
CA GLY A 376 -20.55 21.20 15.17
C GLY A 376 -19.99 19.83 14.74
N PHE A 377 -18.97 19.83 13.88
CA PHE A 377 -18.25 18.58 13.57
C PHE A 377 -17.59 17.98 14.81
N ASP A 378 -17.55 16.65 14.88
CA ASP A 378 -16.95 15.92 16.01
C ASP A 378 -15.40 15.91 15.94
N VAL A 379 -14.86 15.97 14.72
CA VAL A 379 -13.43 15.94 14.42
C VAL A 379 -13.11 16.92 13.29
N ILE A 380 -11.96 17.58 13.35
CA ILE A 380 -11.45 18.44 12.28
C ILE A 380 -10.19 17.79 11.71
N GLU A 381 -10.24 17.36 10.45
CA GLU A 381 -9.04 16.97 9.73
C GLU A 381 -8.19 18.20 9.43
N VAL A 382 -6.87 18.09 9.56
CA VAL A 382 -5.89 19.13 9.21
C VAL A 382 -4.66 18.50 8.58
N ASP A 383 -4.14 19.12 7.52
CA ASP A 383 -2.84 18.77 6.95
C ASP A 383 -1.75 19.56 7.67
N VAL A 384 -0.65 18.90 8.05
CA VAL A 384 0.45 19.56 8.77
C VAL A 384 1.81 19.35 8.11
N LEU A 385 2.64 20.39 8.18
CA LEU A 385 4.03 20.42 7.74
C LEU A 385 4.91 21.18 8.74
N THR A 386 6.22 20.99 8.64
CA THR A 386 7.22 21.67 9.49
C THR A 386 8.00 22.73 8.72
N THR A 387 8.22 23.88 9.33
CA THR A 387 9.10 24.94 8.85
C THR A 387 10.58 24.61 9.07
N ALA A 388 11.49 25.39 8.49
CA ALA A 388 12.95 25.21 8.64
C ALA A 388 13.44 25.32 10.09
N ASP A 389 12.73 26.10 10.92
CA ASP A 389 12.94 26.24 12.37
C ASP A 389 12.11 25.26 13.21
N ASN A 390 11.63 24.17 12.58
CA ASN A 390 10.92 23.04 13.18
C ASN A 390 9.63 23.43 13.93
N GLN A 391 8.90 24.43 13.43
CA GLN A 391 7.56 24.75 13.92
C GLN A 391 6.52 24.09 13.03
N VAL A 392 5.42 23.63 13.64
CA VAL A 392 4.34 22.96 12.89
C VAL A 392 3.31 23.98 12.41
N VAL A 393 3.00 23.94 11.13
CA VAL A 393 2.01 24.78 10.45
C VAL A 393 1.00 23.92 9.73
N LEU A 394 -0.19 24.47 9.45
CA LEU A 394 -1.19 23.78 8.64
C LEU A 394 -0.92 24.00 7.16
N ALA A 395 -0.59 22.94 6.44
CA ALA A 395 -0.34 22.97 5.00
C ALA A 395 -0.33 21.55 4.43
N HIS A 396 -0.91 21.38 3.24
CA HIS A 396 -0.85 20.12 2.50
C HIS A 396 0.46 19.98 1.71
N ASP A 397 0.90 21.07 1.06
CA ASP A 397 2.07 21.06 0.17
C ASP A 397 3.26 21.82 0.78
N ASN A 398 4.48 21.32 0.55
CA ASN A 398 5.70 21.98 1.00
C ASN A 398 5.94 23.32 0.30
N THR A 399 5.44 23.47 -0.92
CA THR A 399 5.49 24.74 -1.67
C THR A 399 4.06 25.25 -1.86
N LEU A 400 3.76 26.35 -1.20
CA LEU A 400 2.49 27.05 -1.31
C LEU A 400 2.59 28.09 -2.41
N LYS A 401 1.49 28.31 -3.13
CA LYS A 401 1.33 29.38 -4.10
C LYS A 401 0.01 30.08 -3.85
N ASN A 402 0.04 31.40 -3.72
CA ASN A 402 -1.17 32.18 -3.49
C ASN A 402 -1.78 32.70 -4.80
N ASP A 403 -2.95 33.33 -4.71
CA ASP A 403 -3.69 33.90 -5.84
C ASP A 403 -2.94 35.03 -6.57
N ARG A 404 -1.93 35.62 -5.92
CA ARG A 404 -1.08 36.69 -6.48
C ARG A 404 0.12 36.14 -7.23
N GLY A 405 0.35 34.83 -7.15
CA GLY A 405 1.48 34.14 -7.78
C GLY A 405 2.74 34.06 -6.93
N ASP A 406 2.73 34.60 -5.71
CA ASP A 406 3.84 34.47 -4.76
C ASP A 406 3.93 33.02 -4.27
N THR A 407 5.15 32.59 -3.94
CA THR A 407 5.41 31.24 -3.45
C THR A 407 6.15 31.25 -2.11
N LEU A 408 5.83 30.29 -1.26
CA LEU A 408 6.51 30.01 0.00
C LEU A 408 6.90 28.53 0.03
N THR A 409 8.16 28.23 0.34
CA THR A 409 8.62 26.85 0.55
C THR A 409 8.90 26.65 2.03
N LEU A 410 8.09 25.82 2.70
CA LEU A 410 8.11 25.64 4.16
C LEU A 410 9.44 25.08 4.66
N SER A 411 10.00 24.09 3.95
CA SER A 411 11.29 23.49 4.30
C SER A 411 12.47 24.46 4.32
N THR A 412 12.32 25.68 3.80
CA THR A 412 13.36 26.72 3.77
C THR A 412 12.93 28.03 4.42
N SER A 413 11.75 28.09 5.02
CA SER A 413 11.20 29.32 5.63
C SER A 413 11.03 29.14 7.14
N THR A 414 11.14 30.21 7.92
CA THR A 414 10.84 30.20 9.36
C THR A 414 9.34 30.30 9.62
N LEU A 415 8.90 30.04 10.86
CA LEU A 415 7.51 30.26 11.24
C LEU A 415 7.05 31.71 11.04
N GLU A 416 7.89 32.67 11.43
CA GLU A 416 7.59 34.09 11.29
C GLU A 416 7.32 34.48 9.84
N GLN A 417 8.10 33.95 8.89
CA GLN A 417 7.88 34.16 7.46
C GLN A 417 6.59 33.46 6.99
N ALA A 418 6.34 32.26 7.51
CA ALA A 418 5.19 31.46 7.12
C ALA A 418 3.87 32.12 7.56
N GLU A 419 3.78 32.60 8.80
CA GLU A 419 2.58 33.27 9.34
C GLU A 419 2.30 34.64 8.68
N GLN A 420 3.26 35.20 7.95
CA GLN A 420 3.08 36.42 7.14
C GLN A 420 2.68 36.12 5.69
N PHE A 421 2.66 34.85 5.26
CA PHE A 421 2.31 34.49 3.90
C PHE A 421 0.78 34.41 3.72
N PRO A 422 0.18 35.23 2.83
CA PRO A 422 -1.25 35.13 2.56
C PRO A 422 -1.53 33.90 1.69
N ILE A 423 -2.41 33.03 2.16
CA ILE A 423 -2.80 31.77 1.50
C ILE A 423 -4.07 31.92 0.66
N GLY A 424 -4.71 33.08 0.71
CA GLY A 424 -5.89 33.41 -0.09
C GLY A 424 -6.68 34.55 0.54
N THR A 425 -7.84 34.86 -0.03
CA THR A 425 -8.77 35.85 0.50
C THR A 425 -10.07 35.19 0.92
N TYR A 426 -10.63 35.58 2.06
CA TYR A 426 -11.96 35.15 2.50
C TYR A 426 -12.74 36.34 3.06
N GLN A 427 -13.99 36.51 2.59
CA GLN A 427 -14.86 37.62 2.98
C GLN A 427 -14.18 39.01 2.86
N GLY A 428 -13.38 39.19 1.80
CA GLY A 428 -12.67 40.45 1.51
C GLY A 428 -11.44 40.71 2.38
N LYS A 429 -10.95 39.72 3.14
CA LYS A 429 -9.73 39.82 3.95
C LYS A 429 -8.70 38.78 3.54
N ASP A 430 -7.42 39.19 3.54
CA ASP A 430 -6.31 38.25 3.39
C ASP A 430 -6.29 37.29 4.58
N ILE A 431 -6.19 36.00 4.25
CA ILE A 431 -6.04 34.92 5.22
C ILE A 431 -4.61 34.43 5.15
N PHE A 432 -3.99 34.25 6.31
CA PHE A 432 -2.60 33.88 6.45
C PHE A 432 -2.45 32.44 6.90
N LEU A 433 -1.30 31.84 6.58
CA LEU A 433 -0.97 30.48 6.98
C LEU A 433 -0.91 30.38 8.52
N PRO A 434 -1.67 29.46 9.17
CA PRO A 434 -1.64 29.35 10.62
C PRO A 434 -0.59 28.35 11.12
N SER A 435 0.01 28.67 12.26
CA SER A 435 0.67 27.66 13.10
C SER A 435 -0.35 26.68 13.68
N LEU A 436 0.08 25.43 13.89
CA LEU A 436 -0.74 24.46 14.62
C LEU A 436 -1.00 24.94 16.06
N ALA A 437 -0.02 25.59 16.70
CA ALA A 437 -0.20 26.19 18.03
C ALA A 437 -1.39 27.17 18.06
N ARG A 438 -1.54 28.00 17.02
CA ARG A 438 -2.70 28.90 16.90
C ARG A 438 -4.00 28.13 16.75
N VAL A 439 -4.02 27.07 15.94
CA VAL A 439 -5.19 26.20 15.76
C VAL A 439 -5.59 25.51 17.06
N LEU A 440 -4.62 24.95 17.81
CA LEU A 440 -4.85 24.30 19.11
C LEU A 440 -5.52 25.25 20.12
N SER A 441 -5.16 26.54 20.10
CA SER A 441 -5.80 27.56 20.96
C SER A 441 -7.26 27.86 20.62
N ILE A 442 -7.74 27.43 19.45
CA ILE A 442 -9.10 27.71 18.93
C ILE A 442 -9.98 26.47 19.05
N VAL A 443 -9.44 25.27 18.78
CA VAL A 443 -10.23 24.03 18.74
C VAL A 443 -10.66 23.52 20.11
N GLY A 444 -9.99 23.96 21.20
CA GLY A 444 -10.29 23.52 22.56
C GLY A 444 -10.14 22.00 22.68
N ASP A 445 -11.17 21.32 23.15
CA ASP A 445 -11.18 19.85 23.28
C ASP A 445 -11.64 19.11 22.01
N THR A 446 -11.97 19.84 20.93
CA THR A 446 -12.38 19.23 19.66
C THR A 446 -11.23 18.41 19.09
N ARG A 447 -11.54 17.19 18.64
CA ARG A 447 -10.53 16.25 18.14
C ARG A 447 -9.96 16.69 16.80
N LEU A 448 -8.68 16.39 16.60
CA LEU A 448 -7.99 16.64 15.33
C LEU A 448 -7.62 15.33 14.65
N LEU A 449 -7.95 15.22 13.36
CA LEU A 449 -7.40 14.19 12.49
C LEU A 449 -6.21 14.78 11.74
N ILE A 450 -5.01 14.41 12.17
CA ILE A 450 -3.75 14.89 11.63
C ILE A 450 -3.37 14.06 10.41
N ASP A 451 -3.45 14.70 9.25
CA ASP A 451 -2.87 14.17 8.02
C ASP A 451 -1.42 14.69 7.88
N ALA A 452 -0.46 13.88 8.35
CA ALA A 452 0.95 14.22 8.36
C ALA A 452 1.76 13.27 7.49
N ARG A 453 2.68 13.81 6.66
CA ARG A 453 3.72 13.04 5.97
C ARG A 453 5.08 13.25 6.65
N PHE A 454 5.12 12.98 7.95
CA PHE A 454 6.23 13.34 8.85
C PHE A 454 7.35 12.30 8.89
N SER A 455 8.57 12.80 9.03
CA SER A 455 9.71 12.02 9.52
C SER A 455 9.67 11.92 11.05
N ALA A 456 10.54 11.07 11.63
CA ALA A 456 10.67 10.94 13.08
C ALA A 456 10.96 12.29 13.79
N LYS A 457 11.74 13.17 13.17
CA LYS A 457 12.06 14.51 13.70
C LYS A 457 10.84 15.43 13.74
N ASP A 458 9.96 15.30 12.76
CA ASP A 458 8.77 16.15 12.65
C ASP A 458 7.73 15.77 13.71
N TYR A 459 7.61 14.48 14.04
CA TYR A 459 6.78 14.03 15.17
C TYR A 459 7.24 14.58 16.52
N GLU A 460 8.55 14.69 16.74
CA GLU A 460 9.08 15.33 17.95
C GLU A 460 8.72 16.83 18.01
N SER A 461 8.71 17.50 16.86
CA SER A 461 8.29 18.90 16.75
C SER A 461 6.79 19.06 17.02
N LEU A 462 5.97 18.13 16.51
CA LEU A 462 4.54 18.05 16.82
C LEU A 462 4.30 17.81 18.31
N ARG A 463 5.01 16.85 18.91
CA ARG A 463 4.88 16.53 20.34
C ARG A 463 5.13 17.76 21.21
N LYS A 464 6.20 18.51 20.93
CA LYS A 464 6.50 19.78 21.62
C LYS A 464 5.38 20.81 21.44
N CYS A 465 4.81 20.90 20.25
CA CYS A 465 3.69 21.81 19.97
C CYS A 465 2.45 21.45 20.81
N ILE A 466 2.09 20.16 20.82
CA ILE A 466 0.95 19.61 21.56
C ILE A 466 1.13 19.80 23.08
N GLU A 467 2.31 19.46 23.61
CA GLU A 467 2.64 19.63 25.03
C GLU A 467 2.60 21.09 25.47
N LYS A 468 3.17 22.00 24.67
CA LYS A 468 3.15 23.44 24.96
C LYS A 468 1.74 24.01 24.93
N ALA A 469 0.87 23.48 24.08
CA ALA A 469 -0.53 23.87 24.00
C ALA A 469 -1.41 23.21 25.09
N GLU A 470 -0.85 22.31 25.92
CA GLU A 470 -1.57 21.50 26.90
C GLU A 470 -2.76 20.73 26.28
N TYR A 471 -2.65 20.38 24.98
CA TYR A 471 -3.70 19.66 24.26
C TYR A 471 -3.58 18.16 24.54
N ASP A 472 -4.71 17.52 24.88
CA ASP A 472 -4.73 16.09 25.21
C ASP A 472 -4.40 15.23 23.98
N PRO A 473 -3.28 14.47 23.97
CA PRO A 473 -2.92 13.61 22.84
C PRO A 473 -3.98 12.55 22.51
N ARG A 474 -4.88 12.23 23.45
CA ARG A 474 -6.00 11.30 23.23
C ARG A 474 -7.06 11.86 22.28
N ASN A 475 -7.05 13.17 22.03
CA ASN A 475 -7.92 13.84 21.06
C ASN A 475 -7.30 13.89 19.64
N LEU A 476 -6.12 13.30 19.44
CA LEU A 476 -5.49 13.17 18.13
C LEU A 476 -5.85 11.84 17.46
N ILE A 477 -6.10 11.93 16.16
CA ILE A 477 -6.24 10.81 15.23
C ILE A 477 -5.19 11.03 14.14
N PHE A 478 -4.44 10.00 13.75
CA PHE A 478 -3.40 10.12 12.73
C PHE A 478 -3.69 9.26 11.50
N CYS A 479 -3.44 9.82 10.32
CA CYS A 479 -3.32 9.06 9.07
C CYS A 479 -1.96 8.36 9.01
N VAL A 480 -1.95 7.04 8.86
CA VAL A 480 -0.74 6.22 8.71
C VAL A 480 -0.59 5.81 7.25
N TYR A 481 0.51 6.21 6.62
CA TYR A 481 0.81 5.96 5.21
C TYR A 481 1.69 4.73 4.98
N SER A 482 2.51 4.37 5.96
CA SER A 482 3.48 3.30 5.84
C SER A 482 3.91 2.74 7.20
N GLU A 483 4.50 1.55 7.17
CA GLU A 483 5.13 0.93 8.32
C GLU A 483 6.31 1.76 8.87
N GLU A 484 7.10 2.34 7.96
CA GLU A 484 8.24 3.22 8.32
C GLU A 484 7.78 4.45 9.13
N GLN A 485 6.63 5.02 8.78
CA GLN A 485 6.04 6.13 9.51
C GLN A 485 5.47 5.71 10.88
N LEU A 486 4.94 4.49 10.97
CA LEU A 486 4.17 4.05 12.13
C LEU A 486 5.01 3.90 13.40
N THR A 487 6.23 3.40 13.29
CA THR A 487 7.11 3.19 14.46
C THR A 487 7.41 4.49 15.22
N PRO A 488 7.95 5.55 14.59
CA PRO A 488 8.18 6.82 15.29
C PRO A 488 6.88 7.49 15.74
N LEU A 489 5.78 7.29 15.03
CA LEU A 489 4.47 7.80 15.42
C LEU A 489 3.96 7.17 16.71
N LEU A 490 3.97 5.83 16.82
CA LEU A 490 3.58 5.11 18.02
C LEU A 490 4.46 5.46 19.23
N ALA A 491 5.73 5.75 19.00
CA ALA A 491 6.64 6.21 20.05
C ALA A 491 6.31 7.63 20.54
N ALA A 492 5.96 8.54 19.63
CA ALA A 492 5.64 9.92 19.96
C ALA A 492 4.23 10.10 20.54
N PHE A 493 3.25 9.32 20.06
CA PHE A 493 1.84 9.44 20.44
C PHE A 493 1.22 8.06 20.74
N PRO A 494 1.67 7.37 21.80
CA PRO A 494 1.19 6.00 22.10
C PRO A 494 -0.31 5.92 22.44
N ASP A 495 -0.91 7.04 22.86
CA ASP A 495 -2.29 7.14 23.32
C ASP A 495 -3.29 7.70 22.28
N SER A 496 -2.82 8.14 21.11
CA SER A 496 -3.67 8.63 20.01
C SER A 496 -4.23 7.50 19.14
N VAL A 497 -5.28 7.80 18.39
CA VAL A 497 -5.85 6.85 17.41
C VAL A 497 -5.00 6.87 16.13
N HIS A 498 -4.69 5.71 15.58
CA HIS A 498 -3.94 5.56 14.33
C HIS A 498 -4.77 4.83 13.28
N LEU A 499 -5.02 5.47 12.14
CA LEU A 499 -5.81 4.91 11.05
C LEU A 499 -4.91 4.64 9.85
N TRP A 500 -4.80 3.38 9.43
CA TRP A 500 -4.08 3.01 8.22
C TRP A 500 -4.78 3.54 6.98
N LYS A 501 -4.12 4.46 6.27
CA LYS A 501 -4.66 5.10 5.08
C LYS A 501 -4.56 4.14 3.89
N LEU A 502 -5.71 3.68 3.41
CA LEU A 502 -5.83 2.66 2.38
C LEU A 502 -6.25 3.28 1.05
N TYR A 503 -5.37 3.15 0.05
CA TYR A 503 -5.58 3.64 -1.32
C TYR A 503 -6.32 2.66 -2.23
N THR A 504 -6.68 1.50 -1.71
CA THR A 504 -7.44 0.47 -2.41
C THR A 504 -8.92 0.54 -2.03
N GLN A 505 -9.79 -0.03 -2.86
CA GLN A 505 -11.21 -0.15 -2.53
C GLN A 505 -11.40 -1.16 -1.39
N ALA A 506 -12.42 -1.03 -0.54
CA ALA A 506 -12.58 -1.95 0.61
C ALA A 506 -12.74 -3.42 0.17
N TRP A 507 -13.36 -3.69 -0.98
CA TRP A 507 -13.48 -5.06 -1.52
C TRP A 507 -12.18 -5.63 -2.10
N GLU A 508 -11.14 -4.81 -2.23
CA GLU A 508 -9.77 -5.27 -2.57
C GLU A 508 -9.00 -5.71 -1.34
N LEU A 509 -9.46 -5.33 -0.14
CA LEU A 509 -8.92 -5.76 1.12
C LEU A 509 -9.56 -7.09 1.54
N ASP A 510 -8.72 -8.11 1.70
CA ASP A 510 -9.12 -9.42 2.18
C ASP A 510 -8.66 -9.66 3.62
N ASP A 511 -8.99 -10.83 4.15
CA ASP A 511 -8.78 -11.15 5.56
C ASP A 511 -7.29 -11.25 5.92
N ILE A 512 -6.43 -11.62 4.98
CA ILE A 512 -4.98 -11.63 5.17
C ILE A 512 -4.44 -10.20 5.22
N GLY A 513 -4.88 -9.34 4.31
CA GLY A 513 -4.53 -7.92 4.35
C GLY A 513 -5.02 -7.25 5.64
N LEU A 514 -6.25 -7.57 6.09
CA LEU A 514 -6.79 -7.09 7.36
C LEU A 514 -5.99 -7.58 8.56
N ALA A 515 -5.62 -8.87 8.59
CA ALA A 515 -4.82 -9.43 9.66
C ALA A 515 -3.43 -8.78 9.73
N GLN A 516 -2.84 -8.47 8.57
CA GLN A 516 -1.59 -7.72 8.50
C GLN A 516 -1.72 -6.32 9.08
N ILE A 517 -2.74 -5.56 8.64
CA ILE A 517 -3.01 -4.21 9.17
C ILE A 517 -3.21 -4.25 10.69
N ALA A 518 -4.03 -5.20 11.18
CA ALA A 518 -4.28 -5.32 12.62
C ALA A 518 -3.00 -5.60 13.41
N ARG A 519 -2.04 -6.34 12.86
CA ARG A 519 -0.75 -6.65 13.52
C ARG A 519 0.22 -5.48 13.57
N TYR A 520 0.08 -4.50 12.69
CA TYR A 520 0.79 -3.23 12.85
C TYR A 520 0.38 -2.47 14.13
N GLY A 521 -0.71 -2.86 14.79
CA GLY A 521 -1.14 -2.25 16.05
C GLY A 521 -1.83 -0.89 15.89
N VAL A 522 -2.31 -0.61 14.67
CA VAL A 522 -3.21 0.52 14.38
C VAL A 522 -4.61 0.25 14.94
N ASP A 523 -5.42 1.30 14.97
CA ASP A 523 -6.76 1.31 15.56
C ASP A 523 -7.87 1.11 14.53
N GLY A 524 -7.58 1.43 13.26
CA GLY A 524 -8.56 1.35 12.20
C GLY A 524 -7.95 1.57 10.82
N ILE A 525 -8.84 1.64 9.84
CA ILE A 525 -8.53 1.87 8.44
C ILE A 525 -9.27 3.11 7.97
N MET A 526 -8.57 3.94 7.21
CA MET A 526 -9.12 5.08 6.50
C MET A 526 -9.18 4.76 5.01
N PHE A 527 -10.38 4.54 4.47
CA PHE A 527 -10.57 4.26 3.05
C PHE A 527 -10.56 5.57 2.25
N THR A 528 -9.56 5.76 1.38
CA THR A 528 -9.45 7.00 0.59
C THR A 528 -10.34 6.99 -0.65
N TYR A 529 -10.83 5.81 -1.08
CA TYR A 529 -11.76 5.73 -2.20
C TYR A 529 -13.11 6.33 -1.77
N PRO A 530 -13.63 7.37 -2.45
CA PRO A 530 -14.89 7.97 -2.07
C PRO A 530 -16.04 6.99 -2.35
N TYR A 531 -16.86 6.75 -1.34
CA TYR A 531 -18.04 5.90 -1.46
C TYR A 531 -19.26 6.75 -1.83
N TYR A 532 -19.86 6.42 -2.95
CA TYR A 532 -21.12 6.97 -3.45
C TYR A 532 -22.19 5.88 -3.42
N ASN A 533 -22.87 5.75 -2.29
CA ASN A 533 -24.04 4.87 -2.12
C ASN A 533 -23.74 3.36 -2.34
N GLU A 534 -22.47 2.93 -2.33
CA GLU A 534 -22.12 1.51 -2.38
C GLU A 534 -22.41 0.81 -1.04
N ASP A 535 -22.78 -0.47 -1.11
CA ASP A 535 -22.94 -1.33 0.07
C ASP A 535 -21.59 -1.97 0.42
N CYS A 536 -21.02 -1.57 1.56
CA CYS A 536 -19.78 -2.13 2.10
C CYS A 536 -19.99 -2.84 3.45
N THR A 537 -21.21 -3.30 3.74
CA THR A 537 -21.55 -3.93 5.03
C THR A 537 -20.68 -5.16 5.32
N ALA A 538 -20.43 -6.00 4.30
CA ALA A 538 -19.61 -7.19 4.44
C ALA A 538 -18.13 -6.85 4.71
N GLU A 539 -17.60 -5.82 4.05
CA GLU A 539 -16.26 -5.29 4.27
C GLU A 539 -16.11 -4.75 5.70
N LEU A 540 -17.04 -3.90 6.13
CA LEU A 540 -17.04 -3.32 7.48
C LEU A 540 -17.18 -4.41 8.56
N TYR A 541 -17.96 -5.45 8.31
CA TYR A 541 -18.02 -6.61 9.21
C TYR A 541 -16.66 -7.28 9.37
N ARG A 542 -15.92 -7.49 8.27
CA ARG A 542 -14.56 -8.07 8.30
C ARG A 542 -13.56 -7.15 9.02
N VAL A 543 -13.61 -5.84 8.75
CA VAL A 543 -12.80 -4.82 9.46
C VAL A 543 -13.04 -4.89 10.97
N ARG A 544 -14.30 -4.90 11.42
CA ARG A 544 -14.63 -4.97 12.86
C ARG A 544 -14.24 -6.30 13.49
N ARG A 545 -14.37 -7.41 12.76
CA ARG A 545 -13.88 -8.72 13.23
C ARG A 545 -12.37 -8.75 13.41
N ALA A 546 -11.63 -7.98 12.61
CA ALA A 546 -10.19 -7.76 12.78
C ALA A 546 -9.86 -6.86 13.98
N GLY A 547 -10.86 -6.35 14.70
CA GLY A 547 -10.66 -5.43 15.83
C GLY A 547 -10.38 -3.99 15.43
N LEU A 548 -10.64 -3.64 14.17
CA LEU A 548 -10.35 -2.34 13.57
C LEU A 548 -11.60 -1.48 13.42
N GLN A 549 -11.44 -0.16 13.48
CA GLN A 549 -12.45 0.83 13.10
C GLN A 549 -12.36 1.19 11.61
N ALA A 550 -13.39 1.84 11.07
CA ALA A 550 -13.39 2.36 9.71
C ALA A 550 -13.70 3.85 9.65
N LEU A 551 -12.96 4.57 8.81
CA LEU A 551 -13.26 5.91 8.34
C LEU A 551 -13.47 5.87 6.83
N CYS A 552 -14.58 6.43 6.36
CA CYS A 552 -14.84 6.61 4.92
C CYS A 552 -14.87 8.08 4.52
N PHE A 553 -14.47 8.35 3.29
CA PHE A 553 -14.59 9.66 2.65
C PHE A 553 -15.87 9.76 1.81
N ILE A 554 -16.64 10.83 2.02
CA ILE A 554 -17.78 11.22 1.20
C ILE A 554 -17.60 12.70 0.79
N HIS A 555 -17.00 12.95 -0.38
CA HIS A 555 -16.85 14.31 -0.89
C HIS A 555 -18.07 14.76 -1.69
N GLY A 556 -18.48 16.01 -1.46
CA GLY A 556 -19.61 16.65 -2.11
C GLY A 556 -19.28 17.54 -3.31
N ILE A 557 -18.03 17.60 -3.76
CA ILE A 557 -17.56 18.56 -4.75
C ILE A 557 -16.93 17.81 -5.92
N GLU A 558 -17.13 18.32 -7.14
CA GLU A 558 -16.47 17.83 -8.35
C GLU A 558 -14.95 17.72 -8.10
N TRP A 559 -14.47 16.48 -8.05
CA TRP A 559 -13.10 16.14 -7.70
C TRP A 559 -12.20 16.37 -8.93
N ASP A 560 -11.78 17.61 -9.16
CA ASP A 560 -10.80 17.93 -10.22
C ASP A 560 -9.37 17.82 -9.68
N HIS A 561 -8.99 16.60 -9.27
CA HIS A 561 -7.61 16.29 -8.84
C HIS A 561 -6.73 16.05 -10.08
N PRO A 562 -5.48 16.56 -10.13
CA PRO A 562 -4.58 16.34 -11.26
C PRO A 562 -4.21 14.86 -11.51
N ASP A 563 -4.28 13.99 -10.49
CA ASP A 563 -4.13 12.53 -10.66
C ASP A 563 -5.42 11.78 -11.06
N SER A 564 -6.52 12.49 -11.34
CA SER A 564 -7.74 11.90 -11.92
C SER A 564 -7.57 11.48 -13.39
N VAL A 565 -6.37 11.64 -13.94
CA VAL A 565 -5.95 11.17 -15.27
C VAL A 565 -5.92 9.63 -15.29
N GLY A 566 -7.09 9.03 -15.53
CA GLY A 566 -7.26 7.58 -15.59
C GLY A 566 -8.62 7.10 -15.07
N LEU A 567 -9.34 7.95 -14.33
CA LEU A 567 -10.72 7.69 -13.96
C LEU A 567 -11.60 7.93 -15.19
N THR A 568 -12.36 6.92 -15.59
CA THR A 568 -13.22 6.95 -16.77
C THR A 568 -14.15 8.17 -16.72
N SER A 569 -14.46 8.75 -17.89
CA SER A 569 -15.37 9.91 -18.06
C SER A 569 -16.77 9.75 -17.45
N ASP A 570 -17.14 8.57 -16.98
CA ASP A 570 -18.39 8.31 -16.25
C ASP A 570 -18.31 8.62 -14.75
N LEU A 571 -17.12 8.72 -14.14
CA LEU A 571 -16.96 9.17 -12.73
C LEU A 571 -17.12 10.69 -12.60
N LYS A 572 -16.78 11.46 -13.65
CA LYS A 572 -17.04 12.91 -13.73
C LYS A 572 -18.54 13.27 -13.88
N LYS A 573 -19.43 12.28 -13.97
CA LYS A 573 -20.89 12.46 -14.13
C LYS A 573 -21.71 12.11 -12.89
N ARG A 574 -21.08 11.70 -11.78
CA ARG A 574 -21.81 11.41 -10.53
C ARG A 574 -22.27 12.73 -9.92
N ARG A 575 -23.58 12.87 -9.77
CA ARG A 575 -24.25 14.16 -9.47
C ARG A 575 -24.13 14.51 -7.98
N PRO A 576 -24.16 15.81 -7.65
CA PRO A 576 -24.29 16.30 -6.27
C PRO A 576 -25.48 15.78 -5.46
N ASP A 577 -26.46 15.14 -6.12
CA ASP A 577 -27.70 14.63 -5.53
C ASP A 577 -27.54 13.31 -4.73
N ASP A 578 -26.33 12.72 -4.63
CA ASP A 578 -26.08 11.38 -4.04
C ASP A 578 -25.41 11.41 -2.65
N PHE A 579 -25.08 12.59 -2.09
CA PHE A 579 -24.30 12.67 -0.84
C PHE A 579 -25.12 12.37 0.41
N ASP A 580 -26.36 12.85 0.50
CA ASP A 580 -27.26 12.50 1.61
C ASP A 580 -27.52 10.99 1.63
N ALA A 581 -27.76 10.39 0.45
CA ALA A 581 -27.95 8.95 0.32
C ALA A 581 -26.71 8.16 0.75
N SER A 582 -25.51 8.64 0.39
CA SER A 582 -24.24 8.04 0.79
C SER A 582 -24.01 8.15 2.30
N LEU A 583 -24.20 9.34 2.89
CA LEU A 583 -24.07 9.58 4.32
C LEU A 583 -25.09 8.74 5.11
N LYS A 584 -26.33 8.68 4.65
CA LYS A 584 -27.40 7.86 5.24
C LYS A 584 -27.05 6.39 5.21
N ARG A 585 -26.55 5.89 4.09
CA ARG A 585 -26.14 4.49 3.95
C ARG A 585 -24.96 4.16 4.88
N MET A 586 -23.94 5.01 4.91
CA MET A 586 -22.77 4.81 5.78
C MET A 586 -23.16 4.82 7.27
N THR A 587 -24.02 5.74 7.66
CA THR A 587 -24.57 5.82 9.01
C THR A 587 -25.39 4.57 9.35
N ALA A 588 -26.23 4.09 8.43
CA ALA A 588 -27.03 2.87 8.62
C ALA A 588 -26.16 1.59 8.76
N MET A 589 -24.95 1.59 8.20
CA MET A 589 -23.95 0.52 8.39
C MET A 589 -23.18 0.63 9.71
N GLY A 590 -23.42 1.69 10.48
CA GLY A 590 -22.79 1.97 11.77
C GLY A 590 -21.31 2.32 11.66
N ILE A 591 -20.87 2.92 10.56
CA ILE A 591 -19.46 3.31 10.41
C ILE A 591 -19.03 4.26 11.52
N GLU A 592 -17.78 4.15 11.98
CA GLU A 592 -17.28 4.92 13.12
C GLU A 592 -17.03 6.39 12.75
N TYR A 593 -16.51 6.66 11.55
CA TYR A 593 -16.22 8.02 11.08
C TYR A 593 -16.58 8.22 9.62
N VAL A 594 -17.05 9.43 9.31
CA VAL A 594 -17.26 9.88 7.93
C VAL A 594 -16.70 11.28 7.76
N THR A 595 -15.76 11.43 6.83
CA THR A 595 -15.38 12.75 6.31
C THR A 595 -16.44 13.20 5.31
N THR A 596 -17.06 14.36 5.53
CA THR A 596 -18.14 14.83 4.65
C THR A 596 -18.20 16.35 4.49
N THR A 597 -18.59 16.79 3.28
CA THR A 597 -18.97 18.18 2.97
C THR A 597 -20.48 18.34 2.81
N ALA A 598 -21.27 17.31 3.13
CA ALA A 598 -22.72 17.25 2.91
C ALA A 598 -23.52 17.99 4.01
N ILE A 599 -23.03 19.14 4.48
CA ILE A 599 -23.51 19.81 5.68
C ILE A 599 -24.97 20.31 5.58
N HIS A 600 -25.43 20.55 4.35
CA HIS A 600 -26.79 21.04 4.05
C HIS A 600 -27.83 19.90 3.94
N THR A 601 -27.43 18.65 4.18
CA THR A 601 -28.30 17.48 3.98
C THR A 601 -29.09 17.11 5.24
N PRO A 602 -30.31 16.54 5.11
CA PRO A 602 -31.10 16.12 6.26
C PRO A 602 -30.38 15.12 7.18
N THR A 603 -29.66 14.14 6.61
CA THR A 603 -28.94 13.14 7.41
C THR A 603 -27.84 13.77 8.26
N PHE A 604 -27.12 14.76 7.72
CA PHE A 604 -26.11 15.48 8.48
C PHE A 604 -26.72 16.21 9.68
N GLN A 605 -27.85 16.90 9.46
CA GLN A 605 -28.57 17.62 10.52
C GLN A 605 -29.13 16.66 11.58
N GLU A 606 -29.60 15.47 11.20
CA GLU A 606 -30.02 14.42 12.14
C GLU A 606 -28.84 14.00 13.04
N LEU A 607 -27.68 13.73 12.47
CA LEU A 607 -26.47 13.32 13.20
C LEU A 607 -25.93 14.38 14.18
N LEU A 608 -26.08 15.68 13.86
CA LEU A 608 -25.72 16.77 14.78
C LEU A 608 -26.63 16.82 16.01
N ASN A 609 -27.91 16.51 15.84
CA ASN A 609 -28.92 16.59 16.91
C ASN A 609 -28.89 15.39 17.87
N HIS A 610 -28.15 14.32 17.54
CA HIS A 610 -28.00 13.12 18.36
C HIS A 610 -26.85 13.18 19.39
N ASN A 611 -26.40 14.38 19.76
CA ASN A 611 -25.33 14.61 20.74
C ASN A 611 -25.76 14.42 22.20
#